data_AF-A0A950M9A0-F1
#
_entry.id   AF-A0A950M9A0-F1
#
_cell.length_a   1.000
_cell.length_b   1.000
_cell.length_c   1.000
_cell.angle_alpha   90.00
_cell.angle_beta   90.00
_cell.angle_gamma   90.00
#
_symmetry.space_group_name_H-M   'P 1'
#
loop_
_entity.id
_entity.type
_entity.pdbx_description
1 polymer ?
#
loop_
_entity_poly.entity_id
_entity_poly.type
_entity_poly.pdbx_seq_one_letter_code
_entity_poly.pdbx_strand_id
1 'polypeptide(L)' 'MEHKLPELPYAKDALAPHYSAETLEFHHGKHHNAYVVNLN' A
#
# COMPACT_ATOMS: atom_id res chain seq x y z
N MET A 1 -2.19 18.72 -10.05
CA MET A 1 -2.38 18.46 -8.61
C MET A 1 -1.41 17.37 -8.23
N GLU A 2 -0.80 17.43 -7.06
CA GLU A 2 0.08 16.36 -6.57
C GLU A 2 -0.78 15.22 -5.99
N HIS A 3 -0.58 14.00 -6.49
CA HIS A 3 -1.17 12.78 -5.95
C HIS A 3 -0.36 12.29 -4.74
N LYS A 4 -1.05 11.75 -3.73
CA LYS A 4 -0.43 11.18 -2.53
C LYS A 4 -0.85 9.74 -2.36
N LEU A 5 0.05 8.91 -1.83
CA LEU A 5 -0.27 7.55 -1.43
C LEU A 5 -1.19 7.62 -0.20
N PRO A 6 -2.43 7.12 -0.27
CA PRO A 6 -3.32 7.12 0.89
C PRO A 6 -2.80 6.18 1.97
N GLU A 7 -2.95 6.56 3.23
CA GLU A 7 -2.62 5.68 4.35
C GLU A 7 -3.59 4.49 4.43
N LEU A 8 -3.10 3.36 4.95
CA LEU A 8 -3.95 2.22 5.23
C LEU A 8 -4.85 2.53 6.44
N PRO A 9 -6.16 2.26 6.38
CA PRO A 9 -7.07 2.50 7.50
C PRO A 9 -7.01 1.37 8.57
N TYR A 10 -6.02 0.49 8.48
CA TYR A 10 -5.83 -0.67 9.35
C TYR A 10 -4.35 -1.06 9.45
N ALA A 11 -4.02 -1.86 10.47
CA ALA A 11 -2.68 -2.43 10.63
C ALA A 11 -2.33 -3.37 9.48
N LYS A 12 -1.03 -3.51 9.16
CA LYS A 12 -0.55 -4.30 8.01
C LYS A 12 -0.93 -5.79 8.09
N ASP A 13 -1.21 -6.32 9.27
CA ASP A 13 -1.58 -7.71 9.52
C ASP A 13 -3.10 -7.93 9.72
N ALA A 14 -3.90 -6.86 9.69
CA ALA A 14 -5.34 -6.91 9.98
C ALA A 14 -6.15 -7.81 9.03
N LEU A 15 -5.57 -8.17 7.88
CA LEU A 15 -6.21 -9.00 6.86
C LEU A 15 -5.75 -10.47 6.88
N ALA A 16 -4.86 -10.85 7.81
CA ALA A 16 -4.40 -12.23 7.93
C ALA A 16 -5.52 -13.16 8.44
N PRO A 17 -5.55 -14.45 8.03
CA PRO A 17 -4.64 -15.12 7.10
C PRO A 17 -5.02 -14.95 5.62
N HIS A 18 -6.11 -14.25 5.31
CA HIS A 18 -6.59 -14.08 3.93
C HIS A 18 -5.68 -13.21 3.08
N TYR A 19 -4.93 -12.30 3.71
CA TYR A 19 -3.91 -11.49 3.08
C TYR A 19 -2.76 -11.28 4.06
N SER A 20 -1.53 -11.61 3.67
CA SER A 20 -0.39 -11.51 4.57
C SER A 20 0.10 -10.07 4.71
N ALA A 21 0.72 -9.77 5.85
CA ALA A 21 1.36 -8.49 6.08
C ALA A 21 2.48 -8.20 5.06
N GLU A 22 3.23 -9.24 4.66
CA GLU A 22 4.22 -9.15 3.59
C GLU A 22 3.57 -8.73 2.26
N THR A 23 2.43 -9.32 1.89
CA THR A 23 1.75 -8.91 0.65
C THR A 23 1.31 -7.45 0.73
N LEU A 24 0.84 -6.94 1.88
CA LEU A 24 0.51 -5.52 2.05
C LEU A 24 1.76 -4.61 1.98
N GLU A 25 2.89 -5.03 2.56
CA GLU A 25 4.18 -4.33 2.49
C GLU A 25 4.61 -4.09 1.04
N PHE A 26 4.54 -5.14 0.20
CA PHE A 26 4.90 -5.03 -1.21
C PHE A 26 3.82 -4.31 -2.00
N HIS A 27 2.55 -4.67 -1.86
CA HIS A 27 1.47 -4.13 -2.68
C HIS A 27 1.21 -2.65 -2.42
N HIS A 28 0.97 -2.25 -1.17
CA HIS A 28 0.74 -0.85 -0.85
C HIS A 28 2.05 -0.06 -0.81
N GLY A 29 3.04 -0.58 -0.06
CA GLY A 29 4.28 0.14 0.22
C GLY A 29 5.23 0.28 -0.98
N LYS A 30 5.22 -0.67 -1.93
CA LYS A 30 6.06 -0.60 -3.13
C LYS A 30 5.25 -0.37 -4.40
N HIS A 31 4.31 -1.24 -4.73
CA HIS A 31 3.62 -1.19 -6.02
C HIS A 31 2.70 0.04 -6.15
N HIS A 32 1.80 0.28 -5.20
CA HIS A 32 0.92 1.46 -5.23
C HIS A 32 1.73 2.76 -5.09
N ASN A 33 2.74 2.78 -4.22
CA ASN A 33 3.63 3.93 -4.10
C ASN A 33 4.35 4.25 -5.43
N ALA A 34 4.85 3.24 -6.14
CA ALA A 34 5.48 3.44 -7.44
C ALA A 34 4.52 4.06 -8.48
N TYR A 35 3.23 3.68 -8.46
CA TYR A 35 2.23 4.30 -9.32
C TYR A 35 2.03 5.79 -8.99
N VAL A 36 1.93 6.14 -7.70
CA VAL A 36 1.79 7.54 -7.28
C VAL A 36 3.01 8.36 -7.69
N VAL A 37 4.22 7.85 -7.42
CA VAL A 37 5.48 8.52 -7.75
C VAL A 37 5.62 8.75 -9.26
N ASN A 38 5.26 7.76 -10.09
CA ASN A 38 5.38 7.87 -11.55
C ASN A 38 4.27 8.71 -12.20
N LEU A 39 3.12 8.88 -11.53
CA LEU A 39 2.01 9.68 -12.03
C LEU A 39 2.20 11.19 -11.76
N ASN A 40 2.91 11.53 -10.69
CA ASN A 40 3.25 12.91 -10.33
C ASN A 40 4.21 13.56 -11.32
#